data_AF-A0A841J1H3-F1
#
_entry.id   AF-A0A841J1H3-F1
#
_cell.length_a   1.000
_cell.length_b   1.000
_cell.length_c   1.000
_cell.angle_alpha   90.00
_cell.angle_beta   90.00
_cell.angle_gamma   90.00
#
_symmetry.space_group_name_H-M   'P 1'
#
loop_
_entity.id
_entity.type
_entity.pdbx_description
1 polymer ?
#
loop_
_entity_poly.entity_id
_entity_poly.type
_entity_poly.pdbx_seq_one_letter_code
_entity_poly.pdbx_strand_id
1 'polypeptide(L)'
;MSETTTPSAMVPVRLIGGPADWHETTLAIHTAAELAGPRKSLGTYLISNHVPVGHPDPGARAVYEPDAEPADPRMWFFRGWFPYGPDDPEHRRADHHVPVDVDIDGQLPAGWVTDDGGRYRVDRILAHWQTSGEDQLAPDVWHVRAGASDWELFQFPGDLWQAGPLPAADDGQ
;
A
#
# COMPACT_ATOMS: atom_id res chain seq x y z
N MET A 1 -22.12 14.73 -27.04
CA MET A 1 -22.83 15.01 -25.77
C MET A 1 -21.80 14.89 -24.68
N SER A 2 -21.49 15.98 -23.98
CA SER A 2 -20.47 15.98 -22.93
C SER A 2 -21.15 15.58 -21.63
N GLU A 3 -20.94 14.33 -21.20
CA GLU A 3 -21.33 13.90 -19.85
C GLU A 3 -20.47 14.67 -18.84
N THR A 4 -21.13 15.58 -18.13
CA THR A 4 -20.52 16.35 -17.05
C THR A 4 -20.55 15.46 -15.82
N THR A 5 -19.48 14.68 -15.61
CA THR A 5 -19.28 13.92 -14.37
C THR A 5 -19.14 14.90 -13.23
N THR A 6 -20.22 15.12 -12.48
CA THR A 6 -20.17 15.94 -11.27
C THR A 6 -19.36 15.15 -10.24
N PRO A 7 -18.32 15.74 -9.62
CA PRO A 7 -17.60 15.05 -8.55
C PRO A 7 -18.56 14.74 -7.42
N SER A 8 -18.78 13.46 -7.13
CA SER A 8 -19.61 13.01 -6.02
C SER A 8 -19.00 13.50 -4.71
N ALA A 9 -19.77 14.27 -3.94
CA ALA A 9 -19.33 14.75 -2.64
C ALA A 9 -19.10 13.57 -1.69
N MET A 10 -17.94 13.56 -1.04
CA MET A 10 -17.61 12.59 0.01
C MET A 10 -18.47 12.85 1.24
N VAL A 11 -18.98 11.79 1.85
CA VAL A 11 -19.86 11.84 3.01
C VAL A 11 -19.04 11.54 4.28
N PRO A 12 -19.17 12.35 5.33
CA PRO A 12 -18.50 12.10 6.60
C PRO A 12 -19.03 10.83 7.28
N VAL A 13 -18.11 9.98 7.74
CA VAL A 13 -18.32 8.77 8.52
C VAL A 13 -17.64 8.96 9.88
N ARG A 14 -18.37 8.75 10.96
CA ARG A 14 -17.86 8.84 12.33
C ARG A 14 -17.35 7.48 12.81
N LEU A 15 -16.15 7.48 13.37
CA LEU A 15 -15.52 6.31 13.99
C LEU A 15 -15.87 6.24 15.48
N ILE A 16 -16.19 5.05 15.99
CA ILE A 16 -16.62 4.81 17.37
C ILE A 16 -15.75 3.73 18.01
N GLY A 17 -15.22 4.01 19.20
CA GLY A 17 -14.30 3.11 19.91
C GLY A 17 -12.87 3.16 19.36
N GLY A 18 -12.08 2.11 19.61
CA GLY A 18 -10.74 1.94 19.06
C GLY A 18 -9.64 2.80 19.70
N PRO A 19 -8.47 2.91 19.02
CA PRO A 19 -7.31 3.62 19.53
C PRO A 19 -7.48 5.14 19.58
N ALA A 20 -6.68 5.81 20.42
CA ALA A 20 -6.87 7.21 20.78
C ALA A 20 -6.74 8.21 19.63
N ASP A 21 -5.97 7.88 18.58
CA ASP A 21 -5.83 8.69 17.38
C ASP A 21 -7.05 8.64 16.45
N TRP A 22 -7.84 7.56 16.52
CA TRP A 22 -9.02 7.36 15.67
C TRP A 22 -10.35 7.47 16.41
N HIS A 23 -10.34 7.35 17.73
CA HIS A 23 -11.53 7.41 18.56
C HIS A 23 -12.33 8.70 18.33
N GLU A 24 -13.61 8.57 17.98
CA GLU A 24 -14.55 9.67 17.72
C GLU A 24 -14.19 10.60 16.56
N THR A 25 -13.19 10.24 15.75
CA THR A 25 -12.83 11.01 14.56
C THR A 25 -13.84 10.80 13.42
N THR A 26 -13.76 11.64 12.39
CA THR A 26 -14.62 11.58 11.21
C THR A 26 -13.77 11.48 9.95
N LEU A 27 -14.12 10.56 9.05
CA LEU A 27 -13.47 10.34 7.77
C LEU A 27 -14.39 10.67 6.61
N ALA A 28 -13.84 11.19 5.52
CA ALA A 28 -14.57 11.42 4.27
C ALA A 28 -14.01 10.51 3.18
N ILE A 29 -14.33 9.21 3.28
CA ILE A 29 -13.76 8.14 2.43
C ILE A 29 -14.77 7.47 1.49
N HIS A 30 -16.06 7.75 1.64
CA HIS A 30 -17.10 7.20 0.78
C HIS A 30 -18.08 8.27 0.30
N THR A 31 -18.58 8.10 -0.91
CA THR A 31 -19.71 8.83 -1.46
C THR A 31 -21.03 8.32 -0.87
N ALA A 32 -22.10 9.12 -1.04
CA ALA A 32 -23.44 8.71 -0.60
C ALA A 32 -23.94 7.42 -1.29
N ALA A 33 -23.55 7.21 -2.54
CA ALA A 33 -23.94 6.02 -3.31
C ALA A 33 -23.25 4.76 -2.76
N GLU A 34 -21.96 4.86 -2.42
CA GLU A 34 -21.20 3.74 -1.83
C GLU A 34 -21.75 3.37 -0.45
N LEU A 35 -22.04 4.35 0.40
CA LEU A 35 -22.63 4.11 1.74
C LEU A 35 -24.04 3.49 1.68
N ALA A 36 -24.76 3.68 0.58
CA ALA A 36 -26.06 3.06 0.33
C ALA A 36 -25.93 1.62 -0.22
N GLY A 37 -24.72 1.18 -0.57
CA GLY A 37 -24.43 -0.18 -1.00
C GLY A 37 -24.44 -1.21 0.15
N PRO A 38 -24.11 -2.47 -0.16
CA PRO A 38 -24.10 -3.55 0.84
C PRO A 38 -23.12 -3.26 1.99
N ARG A 39 -23.56 -3.48 3.24
CA ARG A 39 -22.73 -3.26 4.44
C ARG A 39 -21.41 -4.05 4.43
N LYS A 40 -21.46 -5.28 3.92
CA LYS A 40 -20.31 -6.19 3.85
C LYS A 40 -19.16 -5.70 2.96
N SER A 41 -19.42 -4.72 2.08
CA SER A 41 -18.41 -4.10 1.22
C SER A 41 -17.91 -2.76 1.78
N LEU A 42 -18.38 -2.37 2.96
CA LEU A 42 -17.94 -1.19 3.68
C LEU A 42 -16.99 -1.59 4.80
N GLY A 43 -16.14 -0.65 5.19
CA GLY A 43 -15.13 -0.84 6.21
C GLY A 43 -13.74 -0.46 5.70
N THR A 44 -12.81 -0.29 6.62
CA THR A 44 -11.42 0.02 6.29
C THR A 44 -10.46 -0.37 7.40
N TYR A 45 -9.18 -0.37 7.07
CA TYR A 45 -8.07 -0.54 8.00
C TYR A 45 -7.34 0.79 8.12
N LEU A 46 -7.15 1.25 9.35
CA LEU A 46 -6.46 2.51 9.64
C LEU A 46 -5.16 2.25 10.40
N ILE A 47 -4.06 2.80 9.91
CA ILE A 47 -2.77 2.79 10.61
C ILE A 47 -2.93 3.59 11.91
N SER A 48 -2.54 3.01 13.05
CA SER A 48 -2.60 3.69 14.34
C SER A 48 -1.21 3.77 14.97
N ASN A 49 -0.88 4.93 15.52
CA ASN A 49 0.32 5.12 16.35
C ASN A 49 0.06 4.75 17.82
N HIS A 50 -1.16 4.30 18.15
CA HIS A 50 -1.62 4.03 19.50
C HIS A 50 -1.99 2.55 19.71
N VAL A 51 -1.28 1.64 19.03
CA VAL A 51 -1.35 0.21 19.31
C VAL A 51 -0.95 -0.05 20.78
N PRO A 52 -1.72 -0.83 21.56
CA PRO A 52 -1.42 -1.05 22.97
C PRO A 52 -0.02 -1.62 23.21
N VAL A 53 0.66 -1.11 24.23
CA VAL A 53 1.95 -1.64 24.68
C VAL A 53 1.81 -3.12 25.03
N GLY A 54 2.65 -3.97 24.45
CA GLY A 54 2.60 -5.42 24.62
C GLY A 54 1.71 -6.17 23.63
N HIS A 55 1.09 -5.47 22.67
CA HIS A 55 0.48 -6.13 21.51
C HIS A 55 1.56 -6.92 20.74
N PRO A 56 1.28 -8.16 20.30
CA PRO A 56 2.26 -9.00 19.60
C PRO A 56 2.74 -8.40 18.28
N ASP A 57 1.98 -7.46 17.73
CA ASP A 57 2.29 -6.76 16.49
C ASP A 57 2.12 -5.24 16.70
N PRO A 58 3.22 -4.49 16.86
CA PRO A 58 3.20 -3.04 17.03
C PRO A 58 2.72 -2.27 15.80
N GLY A 59 2.70 -2.89 14.62
CA GLY A 59 2.26 -2.28 13.35
C GLY A 59 0.78 -2.52 13.03
N ALA A 60 0.04 -3.16 13.94
CA ALA A 60 -1.33 -3.58 13.66
C ALA A 60 -2.24 -2.38 13.30
N ARG A 61 -3.17 -2.62 12.37
CA ARG A 61 -4.12 -1.61 11.88
C ARG A 61 -5.47 -1.75 12.56
N ALA A 62 -6.10 -0.63 12.85
CA ALA A 62 -7.43 -0.60 13.45
C ALA A 62 -8.49 -0.90 12.38
N VAL A 63 -9.26 -1.96 12.58
CA VAL A 63 -10.39 -2.32 11.71
C VAL A 63 -11.62 -1.52 12.12
N TYR A 64 -12.20 -0.78 11.18
CA TYR A 64 -13.46 -0.06 11.38
C TYR A 64 -14.48 -0.47 10.33
N GLU A 65 -15.66 -0.86 10.78
CA GLU A 65 -16.75 -1.32 9.92
C GLU A 65 -18.09 -0.81 10.45
N PRO A 66 -19.09 -0.53 9.59
CA PRO A 66 -20.44 -0.27 10.06
C PRO A 66 -21.05 -1.50 10.73
N ASP A 67 -22.03 -1.28 11.61
CA ASP A 67 -22.91 -2.37 12.07
C ASP A 67 -23.80 -2.88 10.93
N ALA A 68 -24.30 -4.11 11.10
CA ALA A 68 -25.30 -4.66 10.20
C ALA A 68 -26.59 -3.80 10.22
N GLU A 69 -27.37 -3.91 9.15
CA GLU A 69 -28.67 -3.23 9.08
C GLU A 69 -29.55 -3.62 10.28
N PRO A 70 -30.31 -2.67 10.86
CA PRO A 70 -30.67 -1.36 10.32
C PRO A 70 -29.79 -0.18 10.79
N ALA A 71 -28.55 -0.42 11.23
CA ALA A 71 -27.68 0.67 11.72
C ALA A 71 -27.30 1.70 10.63
N ASP A 72 -27.01 2.93 11.07
CA ASP A 72 -26.58 4.05 10.22
C ASP A 72 -25.25 3.71 9.50
N PRO A 73 -25.17 3.78 8.16
CA PRO A 73 -23.94 3.54 7.40
C PRO A 73 -22.75 4.39 7.83
N ARG A 74 -23.02 5.56 8.40
CA ARG A 74 -22.04 6.60 8.71
C ARG A 74 -21.43 6.41 10.09
N MET A 75 -21.82 5.38 10.83
CA MET A 75 -21.25 5.06 12.13
C MET A 75 -20.46 3.77 12.03
N TRP A 76 -19.14 3.87 12.13
CA TRP A 76 -18.23 2.73 12.02
C TRP A 76 -17.62 2.43 13.37
N PHE A 77 -17.64 1.16 13.74
CA PHE A 77 -17.20 0.69 15.04
C PHE A 77 -15.88 -0.04 14.90
N PHE A 78 -15.01 0.18 15.87
CA PHE A 78 -13.77 -0.58 15.98
C PHE A 78 -14.08 -2.08 16.16
N ARG A 79 -13.55 -2.93 15.27
CA ARG A 79 -13.74 -4.40 15.30
C ARG A 79 -12.54 -5.16 15.84
N GLY A 80 -11.43 -4.48 16.07
CA GLY A 80 -10.19 -5.08 16.53
C GLY A 80 -9.00 -4.66 15.69
N TRP A 81 -7.92 -5.42 15.83
CA TRP A 81 -6.65 -5.18 15.17
C TRP A 81 -6.47 -6.17 14.02
N PHE A 82 -6.12 -5.68 12.85
CA PHE A 82 -5.66 -6.49 11.73
C PHE A 82 -4.13 -6.49 11.72
N PRO A 83 -3.48 -7.66 11.63
CA PRO A 83 -2.03 -7.75 11.70
C PRO A 83 -1.37 -7.00 10.53
N TYR A 84 -0.25 -6.39 10.83
CA TYR A 84 0.74 -5.94 9.88
C TYR A 84 1.41 -7.15 9.23
N GLY A 85 1.58 -7.08 7.91
CA GLY A 85 2.10 -8.15 7.08
C GLY A 85 3.10 -7.65 6.04
N PRO A 86 3.92 -8.56 5.49
CA PRO A 86 4.92 -8.22 4.48
C PRO A 86 4.31 -7.74 3.16
N ASP A 87 3.06 -8.10 2.89
CA ASP A 87 2.34 -7.71 1.67
C ASP A 87 1.70 -6.30 1.76
N ASP A 88 1.86 -5.62 2.90
CA ASP A 88 1.27 -4.31 3.10
C ASP A 88 1.93 -3.23 2.23
N PRO A 89 1.15 -2.33 1.61
CA PRO A 89 1.70 -1.27 0.76
C PRO A 89 2.72 -0.38 1.49
N GLU A 90 2.60 -0.23 2.80
CA GLU A 90 3.50 0.57 3.65
C GLU A 90 4.86 -0.09 3.88
N HIS A 91 4.97 -1.41 3.71
CA HIS A 91 6.24 -2.16 3.73
C HIS A 91 7.07 -1.92 2.46
N ARG A 92 6.48 -1.33 1.41
CA ARG A 92 7.18 -0.99 0.15
C ARG A 92 8.07 0.24 0.27
N ARG A 93 8.50 0.58 1.50
CA ARG A 93 9.40 1.71 1.79
C ARG A 93 10.83 1.20 1.95
N ALA A 94 11.76 1.88 1.27
CA ALA A 94 13.19 1.54 1.19
C ALA A 94 13.88 1.19 2.53
N ASP A 95 13.41 1.76 3.63
CA ASP A 95 13.95 1.64 4.99
C ASP A 95 13.41 0.44 5.79
N HIS A 96 12.35 -0.23 5.32
CA HIS A 96 11.79 -1.45 5.92
C HIS A 96 12.26 -2.75 5.25
N HIS A 97 13.23 -2.66 4.33
CA HIS A 97 13.73 -3.80 3.58
C HIS A 97 14.81 -4.58 4.33
N VAL A 98 14.73 -5.90 4.30
CA VAL A 98 15.79 -6.79 4.77
C VAL A 98 16.67 -7.16 3.56
N PRO A 99 18.00 -6.98 3.63
CA PRO A 99 18.88 -7.41 2.55
C PRO A 99 18.76 -8.93 2.35
N VAL A 100 18.47 -9.34 1.13
CA VAL A 100 18.45 -10.75 0.73
C VAL A 100 19.67 -11.02 -0.14
N ASP A 101 20.47 -12.01 0.23
CA ASP A 101 21.51 -12.55 -0.65
C ASP A 101 20.81 -13.36 -1.75
N VAL A 102 20.87 -12.89 -3.00
CA VAL A 102 20.30 -13.57 -4.16
C VAL A 102 21.43 -14.00 -5.09
N ASP A 103 21.42 -15.27 -5.49
CA ASP A 103 22.29 -15.81 -6.52
C ASP A 103 21.79 -15.34 -7.90
N ILE A 104 22.65 -14.68 -8.67
CA ILE A 104 22.29 -13.93 -9.87
C ILE A 104 22.34 -14.87 -11.09
N ASP A 105 21.58 -15.97 -11.05
CA ASP A 105 21.43 -16.92 -12.16
C ASP A 105 20.40 -16.42 -13.20
N GLY A 106 20.59 -15.18 -13.68
CA GLY A 106 19.83 -14.63 -14.82
C GLY A 106 18.47 -14.00 -14.51
N GLN A 107 18.09 -13.84 -13.24
CA GLN A 107 16.81 -13.22 -12.87
C GLN A 107 16.80 -11.68 -12.95
N LEU A 108 17.96 -11.03 -13.09
CA LEU A 108 18.07 -9.57 -13.18
C LEU A 108 18.95 -9.14 -14.35
N PRO A 109 18.64 -8.02 -15.03
CA PRO A 109 19.53 -7.44 -16.00
C PRO A 109 20.80 -6.91 -15.30
N ALA A 110 21.97 -7.23 -15.87
CA ALA A 110 23.25 -6.70 -15.37
C ALA A 110 23.34 -5.15 -15.47
N GLY A 111 22.48 -4.54 -16.27
CA GLY A 111 22.35 -3.10 -16.45
C GLY A 111 21.23 -2.75 -17.41
N TRP A 112 20.84 -1.48 -17.44
CA TRP A 112 19.78 -0.98 -18.31
C TRP A 112 20.15 0.39 -18.89
N VAL A 113 19.37 0.80 -19.89
CA VAL A 113 19.43 2.14 -20.47
C VAL A 113 18.08 2.80 -20.22
N THR A 114 18.08 3.99 -19.62
CA THR A 114 16.88 4.80 -19.41
C THR A 114 16.48 5.52 -20.70
N ASP A 115 15.24 6.01 -20.78
CA ASP A 115 14.71 6.67 -21.99
C ASP A 115 15.50 7.93 -22.40
N ASP A 116 16.17 8.57 -21.45
CA ASP A 116 17.07 9.72 -21.67
C ASP A 116 18.50 9.31 -22.12
N GLY A 117 18.76 8.01 -22.28
CA GLY A 117 20.04 7.45 -22.71
C GLY A 117 21.04 7.20 -21.59
N GLY A 118 20.67 7.43 -20.33
CA GLY A 118 21.49 7.08 -19.16
C GLY A 118 21.76 5.58 -19.08
N ARG A 119 23.00 5.19 -18.77
CA ARG A 119 23.40 3.78 -18.67
C ARG A 119 23.73 3.43 -17.24
N TYR A 120 23.07 2.39 -16.72
CA TYR A 120 23.18 1.96 -15.34
C TYR A 120 23.60 0.51 -15.29
N ARG A 121 24.45 0.17 -14.30
CA ARG A 121 24.85 -1.20 -13.99
C ARG A 121 24.33 -1.52 -12.60
N VAL A 122 23.73 -2.70 -12.43
CA VAL A 122 23.35 -3.18 -11.11
C VAL A 122 24.63 -3.55 -10.35
N ASP A 123 24.90 -2.84 -9.26
CA ASP A 123 26.05 -3.12 -8.39
C ASP A 123 25.64 -3.98 -7.19
N ARG A 124 24.38 -3.85 -6.73
CA ARG A 124 23.84 -4.61 -5.60
C ARG A 124 22.32 -4.73 -5.68
N ILE A 125 21.78 -5.87 -5.30
CA ILE A 125 20.35 -6.08 -5.07
C ILE A 125 20.04 -5.72 -3.61
N LEU A 126 18.99 -4.94 -3.40
CA LEU A 126 18.56 -4.49 -2.08
C LEU A 126 17.33 -5.27 -1.59
N ALA A 127 16.37 -5.55 -2.48
CA ALA A 127 15.15 -6.30 -2.18
C ALA A 127 14.46 -6.83 -3.46
N HIS A 128 13.52 -7.76 -3.28
CA HIS A 128 12.71 -8.37 -4.35
C HIS A 128 11.31 -8.70 -3.81
N TRP A 129 10.28 -8.31 -4.55
CA TRP A 129 8.88 -8.70 -4.32
C TRP A 129 8.38 -9.45 -5.54
N GLN A 130 7.98 -10.71 -5.31
CA GLN A 130 7.31 -11.51 -6.31
C GLN A 130 5.82 -11.21 -6.30
N THR A 131 5.26 -10.98 -7.47
CA THR A 131 3.81 -10.96 -7.60
C THR A 131 3.29 -12.39 -7.41
N SER A 132 2.68 -12.64 -6.26
CA SER A 132 1.95 -13.88 -6.00
C SER A 132 0.53 -13.56 -5.54
N GLY A 133 -0.48 -14.16 -6.18
CA GLY A 133 -1.89 -13.88 -5.91
C GLY A 133 -2.78 -13.91 -7.17
N GLU A 134 -4.04 -13.48 -7.03
CA GLU A 134 -5.04 -13.43 -8.12
C GLU A 134 -4.65 -12.46 -9.25
N ASP A 135 -3.75 -11.51 -8.99
CA ASP A 135 -3.23 -10.56 -9.98
C ASP A 135 -1.86 -11.00 -10.52
N GLN A 136 -1.82 -12.16 -11.17
CA GLN A 136 -0.61 -12.67 -11.87
C GLN A 136 -0.13 -11.76 -13.01
N LEU A 137 -0.80 -10.63 -13.24
CA LEU A 137 -0.45 -9.63 -14.25
C LEU A 137 0.40 -8.49 -13.69
N ALA A 138 0.53 -8.35 -12.36
CA ALA A 138 1.41 -7.35 -11.78
C ALA A 138 2.90 -7.77 -11.96
N PRO A 139 3.80 -6.80 -12.24
CA PRO A 139 5.21 -7.10 -12.44
C PRO A 139 5.91 -7.48 -11.12
N ASP A 140 6.93 -8.32 -11.20
CA ASP A 140 7.86 -8.49 -10.08
C ASP A 140 8.64 -7.18 -9.90
N VAL A 141 8.89 -6.79 -8.66
CA VAL A 141 9.58 -5.55 -8.32
C VAL A 141 10.91 -5.87 -7.68
N TRP A 142 11.97 -5.22 -8.14
CA TRP A 142 13.33 -5.39 -7.64
C TRP A 142 13.89 -4.04 -7.26
N HIS A 143 14.41 -3.91 -6.04
CA HIS A 143 15.17 -2.72 -5.66
C HIS A 143 16.65 -3.00 -5.81
N VAL A 144 17.34 -2.13 -6.52
CA VAL A 144 18.76 -2.29 -6.85
C VAL A 144 19.52 -1.00 -6.63
N ARG A 145 20.80 -1.11 -6.32
CA ARG A 145 21.75 -0.01 -6.39
C ARG A 145 22.46 -0.02 -7.74
N ALA A 146 22.49 1.14 -8.39
CA ALA A 146 23.33 1.40 -9.54
C ALA A 146 24.12 2.70 -9.32
N GLY A 147 25.44 2.58 -9.17
CA GLY A 147 26.31 3.66 -8.75
C GLY A 147 25.99 4.15 -7.34
N ALA A 148 25.72 5.45 -7.21
CA ALA A 148 25.40 6.11 -5.94
C ALA A 148 23.89 6.25 -5.67
N SER A 149 23.05 5.64 -6.52
CA SER A 149 21.59 5.78 -6.47
C SER A 149 20.93 4.42 -6.40
N ASP A 150 19.79 4.39 -5.72
CA ASP A 150 18.96 3.22 -5.56
C ASP A 150 17.71 3.38 -6.47
N TRP A 151 17.25 2.28 -7.06
CA TRP A 151 16.27 2.23 -8.15
C TRP A 151 15.28 1.08 -7.96
N GLU A 152 14.10 1.24 -8.54
CA GLU A 152 13.13 0.17 -8.78
C GLU A 152 13.29 -0.38 -10.21
N LEU A 153 13.31 -1.70 -10.34
CA LEU A 153 13.20 -2.42 -11.60
C LEU A 153 11.93 -3.28 -11.57
N PHE A 154 11.04 -3.04 -12.53
CA PHE A 154 9.81 -3.78 -12.74
C PHE A 154 10.02 -4.81 -13.84
N GLN A 155 9.80 -6.10 -13.55
CA GLN A 155 9.82 -7.18 -14.53
C GLN A 155 8.39 -7.55 -14.93
N PHE A 156 8.04 -7.27 -16.18
CA PHE A 156 6.76 -7.66 -16.77
C PHE A 156 6.87 -9.02 -17.49
N PRO A 157 5.72 -9.68 -17.78
CA PRO A 157 5.70 -10.88 -18.59
C PRO A 157 6.44 -10.71 -19.92
N GLY A 158 7.26 -11.71 -20.29
CA GLY A 158 8.07 -11.67 -21.51
C GLY A 158 9.43 -10.97 -21.36
N ASP A 159 9.96 -10.91 -20.14
CA ASP A 159 11.27 -10.32 -19.81
C ASP A 159 11.42 -8.84 -20.20
N LEU A 160 10.31 -8.10 -20.16
CA LEU A 160 10.32 -6.66 -20.33
C LEU A 160 10.64 -6.00 -18.97
N TRP A 161 11.66 -5.14 -18.98
CA TRP A 161 12.13 -4.45 -17.78
C TRP A 161 11.89 -2.95 -17.88
N GLN A 162 11.43 -2.34 -16.80
CA GLN A 162 11.30 -0.90 -16.67
C GLN A 162 11.99 -0.43 -15.40
N ALA A 163 12.78 0.64 -15.49
CA ALA A 163 13.35 1.29 -14.32
C ALA A 163 12.49 2.48 -13.89
N GLY A 164 12.24 2.60 -12.59
CA GLY A 164 11.56 3.73 -11.96
C GLY A 164 12.41 4.34 -10.85
N PRO A 165 12.21 5.63 -10.53
CA PRO A 165 12.73 6.17 -9.29
C PRO A 165 12.08 5.42 -8.11
N LEU A 166 12.82 5.21 -7.02
CA LEU A 166 12.19 4.77 -5.78
C LEU A 166 11.05 5.75 -5.44
N PRO A 167 9.89 5.26 -4.97
CA PRO A 167 8.86 6.14 -4.45
C PRO A 167 9.51 7.04 -3.43
N ALA A 168 9.38 8.35 -3.62
CA ALA A 168 9.84 9.31 -2.63
C ALA A 168 9.25 8.88 -1.29
N ALA A 169 10.09 8.78 -0.26
CA ALA A 169 9.58 8.81 1.08
C ALA A 169 8.77 10.10 1.14
N ASP A 170 7.45 9.99 1.11
CA ASP A 170 6.59 11.11 1.36
C ASP A 170 6.88 11.47 2.81
N ASP A 171 7.80 12.42 3.01
CA ASP A 171 8.11 13.06 4.28
C ASP A 171 6.85 13.84 4.64
N GLY A 172 5.84 13.09 5.11
CA GLY A 172 4.55 13.59 5.53
C GLY A 172 4.76 14.66 6.58
N GLN A 173 4.55 15.90 6.16
CA GLN A 173 4.48 17.08 7.02
C GLN A 173 3.06 17.26 7.53
#